data_AF-X1KEP8-F1
#
_entry.id   AF-X1KEP8-F1
#
_cell.length_a   1.000
_cell.length_b   1.000
_cell.length_c   1.000
_cell.angle_alpha   90.00
_cell.angle_beta   90.00
_cell.angle_gamma   90.00
#
_symmetry.space_group_name_H-M   'P 1'
#
loop_
_entity.id
_entity.type
_entity.pdbx_description
1 polymer ?
#
loop_
_entity_poly.entity_id
_entity_poly.type
_entity_poly.pdbx_seq_one_letter_code
_entity_poly.pdbx_strand_id
1 'polypeptide(L)'
;FNLQPGDSLLLDYVVIGARDTLVYDTTDLKNKADAAQVFYNNYHIYGSHDVVVNYPNGGEVLSGNVTVNYNATSITGNPLQINILHSSNAGMSWTTIDSLLANTGTYNWNTANHPDGVLHRIGIFAFDSLVVGCDVSDGFFTIDNPGNTPPVLMVLSPEDSAIMSGNYDITWFARDPEFHDSLYINIYFKSQYDVTFQTIASDEPNDSVYTWNTVPYRNGSGTLIVETYDEEFTVAETVQVYLLNQVSGGEIDHISGLNNCVELSVLIHEAQQITGHTYELEFLQYRILLDSYYPEYIYEITDSNTGVTVLDTYSLKDGYTPLGAGITINDFSPIVDGYSIRTWTEDNYIPKICMSNFHNDSVKVISGSYPEDSIIPYSSFFWWAYRGSRLQLDWVTHTNGGLTLLVTDLDYGDTIPYKPYRRIPPQNPDSAFGWCFCHFPPLALPSETLRVDDNNINLCGQQIYFSRSVPAPQVGDRWIAYPSEYSPPIKGNIYRFTPYVGISENRTQISA
;
A
#
# COMPACT_ATOMS: atom_id res chain seq x y z
N PHE A 1 2.26 30.16 -19.79
CA PHE A 1 3.23 31.10 -20.41
C PHE A 1 4.07 30.31 -21.41
N ASN A 2 4.23 30.80 -22.65
CA ASN A 2 5.13 30.19 -23.64
C ASN A 2 6.54 30.74 -23.42
N LEU A 3 7.30 30.14 -22.50
CA LEU A 3 8.67 30.54 -22.17
C LEU A 3 9.69 29.72 -22.99
N GLN A 4 10.77 30.35 -23.44
CA GLN A 4 11.90 29.70 -24.12
C GLN A 4 13.02 29.34 -23.11
N PRO A 5 13.95 28.43 -23.48
CA PRO A 5 15.10 28.11 -22.63
C PRO A 5 15.95 29.35 -22.32
N GLY A 6 16.09 29.71 -21.04
CA GLY A 6 16.79 30.90 -20.56
C GLY A 6 15.89 32.06 -20.12
N ASP A 7 14.57 31.98 -20.40
CA ASP A 7 13.62 32.97 -19.91
C ASP A 7 13.40 32.80 -18.39
N SER A 8 13.30 33.93 -17.70
CA SER A 8 12.90 33.99 -16.30
C SER A 8 11.51 34.63 -16.21
N LEU A 9 10.61 34.00 -15.48
CA LEU A 9 9.31 34.57 -15.10
C LEU A 9 9.39 35.02 -13.64
N LEU A 10 9.10 36.29 -13.37
CA LEU A 10 8.79 36.74 -12.02
C LEU A 10 7.28 36.51 -11.82
N LEU A 11 6.91 35.67 -10.85
CA LEU A 11 5.52 35.40 -10.51
C LEU A 11 5.25 36.04 -9.14
N ASP A 12 4.56 37.17 -9.15
CA ASP A 12 4.04 37.81 -7.94
C ASP A 12 2.59 37.34 -7.73
N TYR A 13 2.31 36.70 -6.61
CA TYR A 13 0.98 36.22 -6.26
C TYR A 13 0.58 36.68 -4.86
N VAL A 14 -0.66 37.12 -4.71
CA VAL A 14 -1.30 37.34 -3.41
C VAL A 14 -2.32 36.24 -3.23
N VAL A 15 -2.07 35.33 -2.28
CA VAL A 15 -3.03 34.28 -1.91
C VAL A 15 -3.84 34.77 -0.72
N ILE A 16 -5.14 34.94 -0.92
CA ILE A 16 -6.07 35.11 0.19
C ILE A 16 -6.78 33.78 0.40
N GLY A 17 -6.41 33.09 1.49
CA GLY A 17 -7.13 31.92 1.96
C GLY A 17 -8.43 32.33 2.65
N ALA A 18 -9.56 31.86 2.15
CA ALA A 18 -10.84 31.94 2.85
C ALA A 18 -11.26 30.51 3.25
N ARG A 19 -11.44 30.26 4.55
CA ARG A 19 -12.06 29.03 5.04
C ARG A 19 -13.57 29.24 5.10
N ASP A 20 -14.20 29.33 3.94
CA ASP A 20 -15.64 29.54 3.87
C ASP A 20 -16.33 28.18 3.69
N THR A 21 -16.95 27.66 4.76
CA THR A 21 -17.66 26.37 4.72
C THR A 21 -19.00 26.47 3.99
N LEU A 22 -19.41 27.65 3.53
CA LEU A 22 -20.68 27.89 2.85
C LEU A 22 -20.45 28.71 1.58
N VAL A 23 -20.56 28.05 0.42
CA VAL A 23 -20.30 28.57 -0.95
C VAL A 23 -21.28 29.70 -1.39
N TYR A 24 -22.04 30.31 -0.47
CA TYR A 24 -23.10 31.26 -0.80
C TYR A 24 -22.80 32.72 -0.46
N ASP A 25 -21.76 33.05 0.31
CA ASP A 25 -21.41 34.45 0.59
C ASP A 25 -20.48 35.03 -0.50
N THR A 26 -21.06 35.30 -1.67
CA THR A 26 -20.33 35.94 -2.78
C THR A 26 -19.85 37.37 -2.45
N THR A 27 -20.41 38.00 -1.41
CA THR A 27 -20.05 39.36 -1.02
C THR A 27 -18.77 39.36 -0.19
N ASP A 28 -18.64 38.48 0.79
CA ASP A 28 -17.40 38.31 1.55
C ASP A 28 -16.22 37.90 0.65
N LEU A 29 -16.43 36.91 -0.23
CA LEU A 29 -15.43 36.49 -1.21
C LEU A 29 -15.00 37.65 -2.11
N LYS A 30 -15.95 38.48 -2.56
CA LYS A 30 -15.66 39.65 -3.39
C LYS A 30 -14.91 40.73 -2.62
N ASN A 31 -15.29 41.03 -1.38
CA ASN A 31 -14.60 42.01 -0.54
C ASN A 31 -13.15 41.59 -0.28
N LYS A 32 -12.93 40.30 0.00
CA LYS A 32 -11.58 39.72 0.15
C LYS A 32 -10.78 39.84 -1.15
N ALA A 33 -11.36 39.48 -2.29
CA ALA A 33 -10.69 39.60 -3.59
C ALA A 33 -10.34 41.07 -3.93
N ASP A 34 -11.26 42.01 -3.67
CA ASP A 34 -11.01 43.44 -3.88
C ASP A 34 -9.88 43.94 -2.98
N ALA A 35 -9.85 43.53 -1.70
CA ALA A 35 -8.75 43.84 -0.78
C ALA A 35 -7.41 43.25 -1.27
N ALA A 36 -7.39 42.00 -1.75
CA ALA A 36 -6.22 41.36 -2.36
C ALA A 36 -5.67 42.20 -3.51
N GLN A 37 -6.56 42.66 -4.39
CA GLN A 37 -6.21 43.42 -5.56
C GLN A 37 -5.63 44.79 -5.18
N VAL A 38 -6.20 45.44 -4.16
CA VAL A 38 -5.66 46.69 -3.60
C VAL A 38 -4.24 46.46 -3.07
N PHE A 39 -4.01 45.41 -2.27
CA PHE A 39 -2.68 45.09 -1.76
C PHE A 39 -1.69 44.83 -2.90
N TYR A 40 -2.05 43.98 -3.87
CA TYR A 40 -1.20 43.69 -5.03
C TYR A 40 -0.81 44.96 -5.81
N ASN A 41 -1.78 45.83 -6.08
CA ASN A 41 -1.54 47.07 -6.84
C ASN A 41 -0.61 48.06 -6.11
N ASN A 42 -0.59 48.03 -4.78
CA ASN A 42 0.17 48.97 -3.96
C ASN A 42 1.50 48.41 -3.46
N TYR A 43 1.64 47.08 -3.37
CA TYR A 43 2.85 46.42 -2.84
C TYR A 43 4.11 46.79 -3.64
N HIS A 44 4.04 46.84 -4.98
CA HIS A 44 5.19 47.23 -5.80
C HIS A 44 5.62 48.70 -5.63
N ILE A 45 4.73 49.55 -5.11
CA ILE A 45 4.98 50.98 -4.93
C ILE A 45 5.57 51.24 -3.54
N TYR A 46 4.95 50.66 -2.50
CA TYR A 46 5.28 50.97 -1.12
C TYR A 46 6.08 49.87 -0.42
N GLY A 47 6.04 48.62 -0.88
CA GLY A 47 6.54 47.45 -0.14
C GLY A 47 5.56 46.98 0.93
N SER A 48 6.09 46.37 2.00
CA SER A 48 5.34 45.98 3.20
C SER A 48 5.62 46.93 4.38
N HIS A 49 4.71 46.95 5.35
CA HIS A 49 5.04 47.53 6.65
C HIS A 49 6.16 46.72 7.33
N ASP A 50 6.99 47.40 8.11
CA ASP A 50 8.05 46.76 8.88
C ASP A 50 7.48 46.38 10.25
N VAL A 51 7.44 45.08 10.54
CA VAL A 51 6.85 44.51 11.74
C VAL A 51 7.88 43.57 12.36
N VAL A 52 8.06 43.67 13.68
CA VAL A 52 8.96 42.82 14.45
C VAL A 52 8.28 42.42 15.77
N VAL A 53 8.14 41.13 16.01
CA VAL A 53 7.76 40.56 17.31
C VAL A 53 8.98 40.58 18.22
N ASN A 54 8.89 41.29 19.34
CA ASN A 54 10.00 41.39 20.29
C ASN A 54 9.81 40.46 21.49
N TYR A 55 8.57 40.18 21.88
CA TYR A 55 8.24 39.31 23.01
C TYR A 55 6.78 38.86 22.98
N PRO A 56 6.46 37.57 23.25
CA PRO A 56 7.41 36.45 23.28
C PRO A 56 8.00 36.19 21.89
N ASN A 57 9.29 35.84 21.83
CA ASN A 57 9.99 35.66 20.56
C ASN A 57 10.69 34.29 20.44
N GLY A 58 10.62 33.43 21.46
CA GLY A 58 11.10 32.06 21.44
C GLY A 58 11.89 31.69 22.69
N GLY A 59 11.62 30.50 23.22
CA GLY A 59 12.29 29.91 24.38
C GLY A 59 11.73 30.31 25.74
N GLU A 60 10.81 31.28 25.79
CA GLU A 60 10.20 31.69 27.06
C GLU A 60 9.22 30.64 27.60
N VAL A 61 9.00 30.66 28.92
CA VAL A 61 7.92 29.95 29.61
C VAL A 61 6.97 31.00 30.17
N LEU A 62 5.73 30.96 29.72
CA LEU A 62 4.73 32.01 29.95
C LEU A 62 3.58 31.47 30.80
N SER A 63 3.10 32.29 31.73
CA SER A 63 1.95 31.94 32.58
C SER A 63 1.17 33.18 33.01
N GLY A 64 -0.16 33.05 33.10
CA GLY A 64 -1.05 34.14 33.47
C GLY A 64 -1.06 35.33 32.49
N ASN A 65 -0.94 36.55 33.02
CA ASN A 65 -1.00 37.77 32.20
C ASN A 65 0.40 38.14 31.70
N VAL A 66 0.57 38.18 30.39
CA VAL A 66 1.81 38.47 29.68
C VAL A 66 1.63 39.66 28.76
N THR A 67 2.59 40.57 28.73
CA THR A 67 2.59 41.69 27.77
C THR A 67 3.35 41.30 26.50
N VAL A 68 2.63 41.15 25.39
CA VAL A 68 3.20 40.99 24.05
C VAL A 68 3.78 42.32 23.61
N ASN A 69 5.05 42.34 23.18
CA ASN A 69 5.75 43.52 22.68
C ASN A 69 6.11 43.35 21.22
N TYR A 70 5.83 44.37 20.41
CA TYR A 70 6.14 44.37 18.98
C TYR A 70 6.45 45.78 18.50
N ASN A 71 7.19 45.89 17.41
CA ASN A 71 7.34 47.11 16.66
C ASN A 71 6.60 46.97 15.33
N ALA A 72 5.86 47.99 14.93
CA ALA A 72 5.19 48.03 13.64
C ALA A 72 5.28 49.45 13.10
N THR A 73 5.98 49.64 11.97
CA THR A 73 6.18 50.96 11.35
C THR A 73 5.58 51.02 9.96
N SER A 74 4.87 52.11 9.70
CA SER A 74 4.12 52.29 8.46
C SER A 74 5.00 52.84 7.35
N ILE A 75 5.20 52.05 6.31
CA ILE A 75 5.89 52.50 5.09
C ILE A 75 5.08 53.52 4.26
N THR A 76 3.75 53.55 4.41
CA THR A 76 2.85 54.48 3.72
C THR A 76 2.66 55.79 4.50
N GLY A 77 3.04 55.81 5.78
CA GLY A 77 2.76 56.92 6.71
C GLY A 77 1.34 56.92 7.28
N ASN A 78 0.48 55.98 6.87
CA ASN A 78 -0.87 55.84 7.42
C ASN A 78 -0.84 55.17 8.80
N PRO A 79 -1.83 55.46 9.68
CA PRO A 79 -1.99 54.72 10.92
C PRO A 79 -2.28 53.25 10.64
N LEU A 80 -1.61 52.36 11.37
CA LEU A 80 -1.75 50.91 11.24
C LEU A 80 -2.84 50.36 12.18
N GLN A 81 -3.60 49.40 11.68
CA GLN A 81 -4.38 48.47 12.49
C GLN A 81 -3.60 47.18 12.71
N ILE A 82 -3.74 46.59 13.89
CA ILE A 82 -3.00 45.39 14.31
C ILE A 82 -3.97 44.25 14.60
N ASN A 83 -3.67 43.07 14.03
CA ASN A 83 -4.23 41.80 14.46
C ASN A 83 -3.14 40.98 15.13
N ILE A 84 -3.50 40.28 16.21
CA ILE A 84 -2.61 39.42 16.98
C ILE A 84 -3.14 37.99 16.87
N LEU A 85 -2.26 37.08 16.46
CA LEU A 85 -2.57 35.69 16.16
C LEU A 85 -1.74 34.77 17.06
N HIS A 86 -2.30 33.63 17.43
CA HIS A 86 -1.66 32.61 18.25
C HIS A 86 -1.77 31.25 17.58
N SER A 87 -0.68 30.48 17.64
CA SER A 87 -0.67 29.07 17.30
C SER A 87 -0.29 28.25 18.53
N SER A 88 -0.96 27.12 18.74
CA SER A 88 -0.59 26.11 19.75
C SER A 88 -0.03 24.82 19.15
N ASN A 89 0.18 24.79 17.83
CA ASN A 89 0.57 23.58 17.11
C ASN A 89 1.65 23.89 16.06
N ALA A 90 2.72 24.52 16.51
CA ALA A 90 3.91 24.83 15.72
C ALA A 90 3.65 25.68 14.45
N GLY A 91 2.56 26.44 14.40
CA GLY A 91 2.19 27.27 13.25
C GLY A 91 1.33 26.57 12.20
N MET A 92 0.92 25.31 12.41
CA MET A 92 0.02 24.58 11.49
C MET A 92 -1.38 25.22 11.42
N SER A 93 -1.84 25.80 12.53
CA SER A 93 -3.08 26.58 12.59
C SER A 93 -2.92 27.79 13.51
N TRP A 94 -3.68 28.84 13.19
CA TRP A 94 -3.64 30.12 13.90
C TRP A 94 -5.04 30.53 14.33
N THR A 95 -5.16 31.03 15.56
CA THR A 95 -6.37 31.66 16.11
C THR A 95 -6.11 33.14 16.31
N THR A 96 -7.10 33.98 16.04
CA THR A 96 -7.01 35.41 16.32
C THR A 96 -7.23 35.63 17.80
N ILE A 97 -6.23 36.16 18.51
CA ILE A 97 -6.38 36.63 19.89
C ILE A 97 -7.22 37.91 19.89
N ASP A 98 -6.86 38.85 19.03
CA ASP A 98 -7.55 40.14 18.90
C ASP A 98 -7.31 40.76 17.52
N SER A 99 -8.16 41.69 17.10
CA SER A 99 -8.12 42.27 15.76
C SER A 99 -8.53 43.74 15.73
N LEU A 100 -8.11 44.44 14.67
CA LEU A 100 -8.42 45.86 14.43
C LEU A 100 -7.92 46.80 15.53
N LEU A 101 -6.86 46.41 16.25
CA LEU A 101 -6.29 47.18 17.34
C LEU A 101 -5.53 48.41 16.82
N ALA A 102 -5.52 49.49 17.60
CA ALA A 102 -4.59 50.58 17.36
C ALA A 102 -3.16 50.11 17.62
N ASN A 103 -2.20 50.57 16.80
CA ASN A 103 -0.79 50.25 17.00
C ASN A 103 -0.21 50.95 18.25
N THR A 104 -0.20 50.26 19.38
CA THR A 104 0.37 50.70 20.66
C THR A 104 1.75 50.09 20.95
N GLY A 105 2.23 49.19 20.09
CA GLY A 105 3.47 48.40 20.27
C GLY A 105 3.41 47.36 21.40
N THR A 106 2.28 47.26 22.12
CA THR A 106 2.10 46.36 23.26
C THR A 106 0.67 45.85 23.34
N TYR A 107 0.50 44.62 23.82
CA TYR A 107 -0.81 44.01 24.08
C TYR A 107 -0.79 43.15 25.35
N ASN A 108 -1.78 43.31 26.22
CA ASN A 108 -1.91 42.47 27.41
C ASN A 108 -2.67 41.20 27.08
N TRP A 109 -1.96 40.08 27.09
CA TRP A 109 -2.48 38.77 26.77
C TRP A 109 -2.62 37.92 28.04
N ASN A 110 -3.76 37.26 28.21
CA ASN A 110 -3.97 36.29 29.29
C ASN A 110 -3.78 34.87 28.75
N THR A 111 -2.64 34.25 29.05
CA THR A 111 -2.29 32.90 28.59
C THR A 111 -3.14 31.83 29.24
N ALA A 112 -3.81 32.11 30.37
CA ALA A 112 -4.68 31.15 31.05
C ALA A 112 -5.95 30.80 30.24
N ASN A 113 -6.23 31.52 29.15
CA ASN A 113 -7.31 31.22 28.22
C ASN A 113 -6.88 30.28 27.07
N HIS A 114 -5.63 29.81 27.08
CA HIS A 114 -5.05 28.95 26.05
C HIS A 114 -4.53 27.66 26.69
N PRO A 115 -4.54 26.53 25.96
CA PRO A 115 -3.97 25.29 26.46
C PRO A 115 -2.47 25.46 26.70
N ASP A 116 -1.97 24.78 27.72
CA ASP A 116 -0.53 24.65 27.97
C ASP A 116 0.11 23.80 26.86
N GLY A 117 1.42 23.97 26.67
CA GLY A 117 2.13 23.37 25.56
C GLY A 117 3.47 24.04 25.27
N VAL A 118 4.32 23.38 24.50
CA VAL A 118 5.70 23.83 24.20
C VAL A 118 5.90 24.33 22.77
N LEU A 119 4.86 24.24 21.93
CA LEU A 119 4.90 24.54 20.48
C LEU A 119 4.12 25.80 20.11
N HIS A 120 4.09 26.79 21.01
CA HIS A 120 3.36 28.02 20.74
C HIS A 120 4.13 28.99 19.87
N ARG A 121 3.41 29.72 19.02
CA ARG A 121 3.90 30.89 18.28
C ARG A 121 2.91 32.04 18.41
N ILE A 122 3.43 33.26 18.29
CA ILE A 122 2.61 34.48 18.20
C ILE A 122 2.93 35.23 16.91
N GLY A 123 1.91 35.79 16.28
CA GLY A 123 2.02 36.53 15.03
C GLY A 123 1.38 37.90 15.15
N ILE A 124 2.04 38.91 14.59
CA ILE A 124 1.54 40.28 14.51
C ILE A 124 1.33 40.61 13.04
N PHE A 125 0.11 40.99 12.71
CA PHE A 125 -0.27 41.42 11.36
C PHE A 125 -0.67 42.89 11.41
N ALA A 126 0.12 43.75 10.80
CA ALA A 126 -0.12 45.18 10.72
C ALA A 126 -0.59 45.56 9.32
N PHE A 127 -1.61 46.40 9.20
CA PHE A 127 -2.18 46.76 7.90
C PHE A 127 -2.81 48.15 7.92
N ASP A 128 -2.85 48.75 6.74
CA ASP A 128 -3.68 49.91 6.43
C ASP A 128 -4.60 49.59 5.23
N SER A 129 -5.16 50.61 4.59
CA SER A 129 -6.02 50.43 3.41
C SER A 129 -5.25 50.10 2.11
N LEU A 130 -3.93 50.07 2.12
CA LEU A 130 -3.05 50.00 0.94
C LEU A 130 -2.13 48.79 0.96
N VAL A 131 -1.45 48.52 2.07
CA VAL A 131 -0.46 47.43 2.22
C VAL A 131 -0.55 46.77 3.60
N VAL A 132 0.20 45.69 3.75
CA VAL A 132 0.28 44.90 4.99
C VAL A 132 1.75 44.66 5.35
N GLY A 133 2.01 44.29 6.60
CA GLY A 133 3.26 43.73 7.06
C GLY A 133 2.96 42.73 8.18
N CYS A 134 3.78 41.70 8.30
CA CYS A 134 3.58 40.71 9.34
C CYS A 134 4.90 40.19 9.85
N ASP A 135 4.89 39.77 11.11
CA ASP A 135 5.97 39.02 11.70
C ASP A 135 5.44 37.95 12.66
N VAL A 136 6.22 36.90 12.85
CA VAL A 136 5.92 35.77 13.73
C VAL A 136 7.12 35.56 14.63
N SER A 137 6.89 35.18 15.89
CA SER A 137 7.98 34.85 16.82
C SER A 137 9.03 33.94 16.19
N ASP A 138 10.31 34.27 16.38
CA ASP A 138 11.44 33.56 15.77
C ASP A 138 11.44 32.07 16.17
N GLY A 139 11.20 31.79 17.45
CA GLY A 139 11.13 30.45 18.03
C GLY A 139 9.76 30.07 18.57
N PHE A 140 9.68 28.84 19.07
CA PHE A 140 8.57 28.37 19.90
C PHE A 140 8.75 28.84 21.35
N PHE A 141 7.66 29.14 22.03
CA PHE A 141 7.64 29.37 23.47
C PHE A 141 6.66 28.41 24.15
N THR A 142 6.79 28.29 25.47
CA THR A 142 5.95 27.44 26.32
C THR A 142 4.88 28.26 27.01
N ILE A 143 3.65 27.75 27.06
CA ILE A 143 2.63 28.20 28.00
C ILE A 143 2.50 27.11 29.06
N ASP A 144 2.66 27.51 30.33
CA ASP A 144 2.64 26.66 31.51
C ASP A 144 1.81 27.36 32.60
N ASN A 145 0.48 27.24 32.51
CA ASN A 145 -0.42 27.75 33.53
C ASN A 145 -0.58 26.71 34.66
N PRO A 146 -1.05 27.12 35.87
CA PRO A 146 -1.20 26.17 36.98
C PRO A 146 -2.09 24.98 36.62
N GLY A 147 -1.50 23.79 36.65
CA GLY A 147 -2.13 22.52 36.28
C GLY A 147 -1.07 21.43 36.15
N ASN A 148 -1.49 20.24 35.76
CA ASN A 148 -0.61 19.25 35.14
C ASN A 148 -1.22 18.93 33.77
N THR A 149 -0.42 18.94 32.71
CA THR A 149 -0.90 18.75 31.35
C THR A 149 -0.18 17.60 30.64
N PRO A 150 -0.83 16.92 29.67
CA PRO A 150 -0.17 15.86 28.96
C PRO A 150 1.05 16.37 28.17
N PRO A 151 2.13 15.57 28.10
CA PRO A 151 3.33 15.93 27.35
C PRO A 151 3.03 16.03 25.85
N VAL A 152 3.85 16.80 25.16
CA VAL A 152 3.79 16.89 23.69
C VAL A 152 4.71 15.84 23.09
N LEU A 153 4.20 15.07 22.12
CA LEU A 153 4.97 14.14 21.30
C LEU A 153 4.82 14.47 19.82
N MET A 154 5.90 14.35 19.07
CA MET A 154 5.91 14.41 17.62
C MET A 154 6.96 13.43 17.08
N VAL A 155 6.55 12.46 16.28
CA VAL A 155 7.47 11.59 15.55
C VAL A 155 8.00 12.36 14.35
N LEU A 156 9.32 12.43 14.22
CA LEU A 156 10.03 13.16 13.16
C LEU A 156 10.54 12.22 12.07
N SER A 157 10.91 10.99 12.45
CA SER A 157 11.24 9.88 11.54
C SER A 157 10.81 8.57 12.19
N PRO A 158 10.20 7.63 11.46
CA PRO A 158 9.87 7.69 10.03
C PRO A 158 8.73 8.67 9.69
N GLU A 159 8.70 9.14 8.45
CA GLU A 159 7.50 9.77 7.86
C GLU A 159 6.43 8.71 7.57
N ASP A 160 5.18 9.14 7.38
CA ASP A 160 4.09 8.22 7.03
C ASP A 160 4.36 7.53 5.68
N SER A 161 4.18 6.22 5.65
CA SER A 161 4.52 5.30 4.56
C SER A 161 6.02 5.20 4.21
N ALA A 162 6.93 5.58 5.11
CA ALA A 162 8.36 5.41 4.89
C ALA A 162 8.74 3.94 4.67
N ILE A 163 9.69 3.71 3.75
CA ILE A 163 10.31 2.41 3.53
C ILE A 163 11.54 2.29 4.42
N MET A 164 11.58 1.27 5.26
CA MET A 164 12.62 1.05 6.28
C MET A 164 13.35 -0.27 6.02
N SER A 165 14.66 -0.29 6.29
CA SER A 165 15.50 -1.48 6.11
C SER A 165 16.75 -1.39 6.97
N GLY A 166 17.30 -2.52 7.41
CA GLY A 166 18.50 -2.57 8.25
C GLY A 166 18.26 -1.95 9.62
N ASN A 167 19.29 -1.29 10.17
CA ASN A 167 19.06 -0.40 11.29
C ASN A 167 18.49 0.92 10.79
N TYR A 168 17.50 1.43 11.51
CA TYR A 168 16.78 2.64 11.15
C TYR A 168 16.58 3.52 12.38
N ASP A 169 16.93 4.79 12.27
CA ASP A 169 16.75 5.76 13.36
C ASP A 169 15.30 6.26 13.40
N ILE A 170 14.61 5.88 14.47
CA ILE A 170 13.34 6.47 14.87
C ILE A 170 13.68 7.72 15.69
N THR A 171 13.19 8.87 15.27
CA THR A 171 13.45 10.15 15.95
C THR A 171 12.16 10.83 16.33
N TRP A 172 12.17 11.53 17.46
CA TRP A 172 11.00 12.19 18.00
C TRP A 172 11.39 13.48 18.72
N PHE A 173 10.38 14.33 18.90
CA PHE A 173 10.37 15.41 19.87
C PHE A 173 9.34 15.07 20.94
N ALA A 174 9.79 14.91 22.19
CA ALA A 174 8.89 14.76 23.33
C ALA A 174 9.27 15.75 24.42
N ARG A 175 8.29 16.51 24.94
CA ARG A 175 8.55 17.51 25.96
C ARG A 175 7.29 17.82 26.76
N ASP A 176 7.51 17.93 28.06
CA ASP A 176 6.50 18.30 29.03
C ASP A 176 6.52 19.84 29.25
N PRO A 177 5.36 20.53 29.23
CA PRO A 177 5.28 21.97 29.46
C PRO A 177 5.77 22.43 30.83
N GLU A 178 5.56 21.61 31.87
CA GLU A 178 5.86 21.92 33.27
C GLU A 178 7.34 21.68 33.60
N PHE A 179 8.09 20.99 32.74
CA PHE A 179 9.54 20.73 32.83
C PHE A 179 10.01 19.92 34.05
N HIS A 180 9.10 19.45 34.89
CA HIS A 180 9.43 18.78 36.13
C HIS A 180 9.42 17.26 36.01
N ASP A 181 8.75 16.75 34.98
CA ASP A 181 8.51 15.32 34.83
C ASP A 181 9.56 14.67 33.92
N SER A 182 9.96 13.46 34.30
CA SER A 182 10.82 12.64 33.47
C SER A 182 9.97 11.90 32.46
N LEU A 183 10.22 12.16 31.18
CA LEU A 183 9.54 11.47 30.09
C LEU A 183 10.34 10.24 29.65
N TYR A 184 9.62 9.15 29.43
CA TYR A 184 10.13 7.91 28.86
C TYR A 184 9.38 7.56 27.58
N ILE A 185 10.05 6.82 26.71
CA ILE A 185 9.54 6.47 25.39
C ILE A 185 9.34 4.96 25.29
N ASN A 186 8.16 4.54 24.84
CA ASN A 186 7.96 3.17 24.38
C ASN A 186 7.70 3.17 22.88
N ILE A 187 8.21 2.16 22.20
CA ILE A 187 8.06 1.99 20.76
C ILE A 187 7.47 0.62 20.51
N TYR A 188 6.40 0.56 19.71
CA TYR A 188 5.73 -0.67 19.34
C TYR A 188 5.57 -0.79 17.84
N PHE A 189 5.69 -2.02 17.34
CA PHE A 189 5.47 -2.33 15.94
C PHE A 189 4.45 -3.44 15.79
N LYS A 190 3.57 -3.33 14.81
CA LYS A 190 2.66 -4.39 14.40
C LYS A 190 2.70 -4.53 12.89
N SER A 191 3.13 -5.69 12.41
CA SER A 191 3.03 -6.01 10.98
C SER A 191 1.56 -6.16 10.57
N GLN A 192 1.26 -5.97 9.28
CA GLN A 192 -0.04 -6.30 8.69
C GLN A 192 -0.46 -7.76 8.91
N TYR A 193 0.51 -8.65 9.16
CA TYR A 193 0.28 -10.08 9.40
C TYR A 193 0.08 -10.42 10.89
N ASP A 194 0.44 -9.51 11.80
CA ASP A 194 0.39 -9.77 13.23
C ASP A 194 -0.99 -9.39 13.81
N VAL A 195 -1.37 -10.07 14.90
CA VAL A 195 -2.60 -9.74 15.65
C VAL A 195 -2.34 -8.79 16.82
N THR A 196 -1.13 -8.80 17.37
CA THR A 196 -0.71 -8.01 18.55
C THR A 196 0.49 -7.13 18.20
N PHE A 197 0.63 -6.01 18.91
CA PHE A 197 1.84 -5.20 18.86
C PHE A 197 3.01 -5.90 19.55
N GLN A 198 4.19 -5.78 18.96
CA GLN A 198 5.46 -6.17 19.54
C GLN A 198 6.15 -4.93 20.13
N THR A 199 6.68 -5.06 21.34
CA THR A 199 7.50 -4.00 21.94
C THR A 199 8.88 -4.00 21.28
N ILE A 200 9.22 -2.87 20.66
CA ILE A 200 10.54 -2.61 20.08
C ILE A 200 11.49 -2.07 21.14
N ALA A 201 10.97 -1.15 21.96
CA ALA A 201 11.73 -0.48 23.01
C ALA A 201 10.77 -0.12 24.15
N SER A 202 11.25 -0.20 25.38
CA SER A 202 10.46 0.10 26.59
C SER A 202 11.29 0.89 27.58
N ASP A 203 10.68 1.91 28.18
CA ASP A 203 11.28 2.83 29.12
C ASP A 203 12.56 3.47 28.56
N GLU A 204 12.57 3.71 27.23
CA GLU A 204 13.71 4.34 26.57
C GLU A 204 13.87 5.79 27.05
N PRO A 205 15.11 6.24 27.30
CA PRO A 205 15.36 7.63 27.61
C PRO A 205 14.81 8.56 26.52
N ASN A 206 14.23 9.69 26.91
CA ASN A 206 13.86 10.74 25.96
C ASN A 206 15.10 11.53 25.48
N ASP A 207 15.97 10.89 24.69
CA ASP A 207 17.17 11.47 24.08
C ASP A 207 17.03 11.71 22.55
N SER A 208 15.79 11.67 22.07
CA SER A 208 15.33 12.00 20.70
C SER A 208 15.68 11.01 19.60
N VAL A 209 16.30 9.86 19.91
CA VAL A 209 16.63 8.85 18.88
C VAL A 209 16.67 7.43 19.43
N TYR A 210 16.12 6.49 18.68
CA TYR A 210 16.27 5.06 18.89
C TYR A 210 16.62 4.36 17.57
N THR A 211 17.75 3.66 17.52
CA THR A 211 18.18 2.90 16.35
C THR A 211 17.55 1.50 16.38
N TRP A 212 16.53 1.29 15.55
CA TRP A 212 15.81 0.03 15.46
C TRP A 212 16.39 -0.89 14.37
N ASN A 213 16.81 -2.10 14.75
CA ASN A 213 17.13 -3.15 13.78
C ASN A 213 15.86 -3.82 13.24
N THR A 214 15.52 -3.52 11.99
CA THR A 214 14.31 -4.03 11.32
C THR A 214 14.48 -5.43 10.71
N VAL A 215 15.72 -5.93 10.58
CA VAL A 215 16.02 -7.20 9.87
C VAL A 215 15.28 -8.41 10.45
N PRO A 216 15.15 -8.59 11.79
CA PRO A 216 14.44 -9.74 12.35
C PRO A 216 12.93 -9.76 12.08
N TYR A 217 12.36 -8.67 11.56
CA TYR A 217 10.93 -8.53 11.36
C TYR A 217 10.55 -8.89 9.92
N ARG A 218 9.35 -9.47 9.77
CA ARG A 218 8.79 -9.83 8.47
C ARG A 218 8.54 -8.55 7.66
N ASN A 219 9.01 -8.55 6.41
CA ASN A 219 8.79 -7.46 5.48
C ASN A 219 7.29 -7.27 5.17
N GLY A 220 6.93 -6.07 4.74
CA GLY A 220 5.56 -5.68 4.44
C GLY A 220 5.13 -4.42 5.19
N SER A 221 3.86 -4.04 5.02
CA SER A 221 3.31 -2.89 5.72
C SER A 221 3.19 -3.18 7.22
N GLY A 222 3.32 -2.14 8.03
CA GLY A 222 3.11 -2.22 9.46
C GLY A 222 2.75 -0.88 10.05
N THR A 223 2.36 -0.91 11.32
CA THR A 223 2.05 0.26 12.12
C THR A 223 3.09 0.39 13.23
N LEU A 224 3.76 1.55 13.26
CA LEU A 224 4.66 1.95 14.33
C LEU A 224 3.91 2.89 15.28
N ILE A 225 4.00 2.62 16.58
CA ILE A 225 3.49 3.51 17.63
C ILE A 225 4.68 3.96 18.45
N VAL A 226 4.83 5.27 18.61
CA VAL A 226 5.74 5.87 19.58
C VAL A 226 4.86 6.49 20.64
N GLU A 227 5.10 6.16 21.90
CA GLU A 227 4.43 6.81 23.02
C GLU A 227 5.45 7.47 23.93
N THR A 228 5.05 8.59 24.52
CA THR A 228 5.74 9.23 25.64
C THR A 228 4.80 9.23 26.83
N TYR A 229 5.36 9.05 28.02
CA TYR A 229 4.57 9.06 29.24
C TYR A 229 5.36 9.64 30.42
N ASP A 230 4.60 10.16 31.38
CA ASP A 230 5.04 10.58 32.72
C ASP A 230 4.28 9.75 33.79
N GLU A 231 4.23 10.21 35.05
CA GLU A 231 3.54 9.48 36.13
C GLU A 231 2.00 9.51 36.01
N GLU A 232 1.42 10.45 35.27
CA GLU A 232 -0.01 10.74 35.16
C GLU A 232 -0.57 10.56 33.74
N PHE A 233 0.21 10.89 32.71
CA PHE A 233 -0.24 10.93 31.32
C PHE A 233 0.54 10.00 30.38
N THR A 234 -0.11 9.66 29.27
CA THR A 234 0.50 8.93 28.15
C THR A 234 -0.05 9.51 26.85
N VAL A 235 0.84 9.85 25.93
CA VAL A 235 0.52 10.37 24.60
C VAL A 235 1.22 9.52 23.56
N ALA A 236 0.54 9.22 22.46
CA ALA A 236 1.05 8.36 21.40
C ALA A 236 0.84 8.95 20.02
N GLU A 237 1.82 8.72 19.14
CA GLU A 237 1.78 9.00 17.71
C GLU A 237 1.81 7.68 16.94
N THR A 238 1.09 7.62 15.83
CA THR A 238 0.96 6.41 15.00
C THR A 238 1.42 6.70 13.59
N VAL A 239 2.37 5.91 13.09
CA VAL A 239 2.95 6.07 11.75
C VAL A 239 2.78 4.78 10.97
N GLN A 240 2.27 4.85 9.73
CA GLN A 240 2.29 3.70 8.83
C GLN A 240 3.69 3.58 8.22
N VAL A 241 4.23 2.37 8.16
CA VAL A 241 5.58 2.11 7.65
C VAL A 241 5.60 0.87 6.77
N TYR A 242 6.65 0.72 5.97
CA TYR A 242 6.86 -0.46 5.15
C TYR A 242 8.28 -1.03 5.38
N LEU A 243 8.38 -2.25 5.89
CA LEU A 243 9.66 -2.92 6.07
C LEU A 243 10.08 -3.63 4.79
N LEU A 244 11.30 -3.36 4.32
CA LEU A 244 11.88 -3.98 3.13
C LEU A 244 13.37 -4.33 3.34
N ASN A 245 13.61 -5.41 4.07
CA ASN A 245 14.94 -6.00 4.22
C ASN A 245 15.23 -6.97 3.07
N GLN A 246 16.35 -6.78 2.39
CA GLN A 246 16.72 -7.55 1.19
C GLN A 246 18.02 -8.33 1.38
N VAL A 247 18.22 -8.90 2.57
CA VAL A 247 19.37 -9.78 2.82
C VAL A 247 19.15 -11.09 2.07
N SER A 248 19.92 -11.35 1.01
CA SER A 248 19.71 -12.52 0.16
C SER A 248 20.05 -13.82 0.90
N GLY A 249 19.17 -14.80 0.79
CA GLY A 249 19.40 -16.18 1.24
C GLY A 249 19.92 -17.12 0.14
N GLY A 250 20.17 -16.61 -1.06
CA GLY A 250 20.58 -17.41 -2.21
C GLY A 250 19.50 -17.57 -3.30
N GLU A 251 19.85 -18.35 -4.31
CA GLU A 251 18.98 -18.62 -5.47
C GLU A 251 17.92 -19.68 -5.15
N ILE A 252 16.81 -19.60 -5.89
CA ILE A 252 15.73 -20.59 -5.86
C ILE A 252 15.64 -21.23 -7.24
N ASP A 253 15.83 -22.55 -7.29
CA ASP A 253 15.75 -23.33 -8.51
C ASP A 253 14.33 -23.82 -8.75
N HIS A 254 13.80 -23.64 -9.97
CA HIS A 254 12.56 -24.29 -10.40
C HIS A 254 12.85 -25.73 -10.80
N ILE A 255 12.27 -26.70 -10.09
CA ILE A 255 12.60 -28.13 -10.22
C ILE A 255 11.57 -28.88 -11.06
N SER A 256 10.29 -28.52 -10.95
CA SER A 256 9.19 -29.22 -11.60
C SER A 256 8.02 -28.28 -11.81
N GLY A 257 7.17 -28.61 -12.79
CA GLY A 257 5.99 -27.85 -13.16
C GLY A 257 6.23 -26.89 -14.33
N LEU A 258 5.25 -26.04 -14.58
CA LEU A 258 5.30 -25.06 -15.66
C LEU A 258 5.90 -23.76 -15.14
N ASN A 259 6.68 -23.06 -15.96
CA ASN A 259 7.11 -21.71 -15.60
C ASN A 259 5.86 -20.84 -15.38
N ASN A 260 5.68 -20.39 -14.15
CA ASN A 260 4.54 -19.58 -13.78
C ASN A 260 4.90 -18.09 -13.71
N CYS A 261 3.89 -17.26 -13.53
CA CYS A 261 4.01 -15.82 -13.59
C CYS A 261 4.53 -15.17 -12.28
N VAL A 262 5.02 -15.94 -11.31
CA VAL A 262 5.58 -15.40 -10.07
C VAL A 262 7.09 -15.64 -9.98
N GLU A 263 7.75 -14.70 -9.35
CA GLU A 263 9.15 -14.76 -8.94
C GLU A 263 9.23 -15.01 -7.44
N LEU A 264 10.31 -15.70 -7.04
CA LEU A 264 10.56 -16.10 -5.66
C LEU A 264 11.96 -15.68 -5.23
N SER A 265 12.13 -15.27 -3.98
CA SER A 265 13.44 -15.02 -3.36
C SER A 265 13.44 -15.39 -1.89
N VAL A 266 14.58 -15.90 -1.43
CA VAL A 266 14.83 -16.20 -0.02
C VAL A 266 15.40 -14.95 0.64
N LEU A 267 14.78 -14.52 1.75
CA LEU A 267 15.22 -13.37 2.53
C LEU A 267 15.62 -13.82 3.93
N ILE A 268 16.82 -13.45 4.37
CA ILE A 268 17.37 -13.81 5.68
C ILE A 268 16.94 -12.77 6.73
N HIS A 269 16.37 -13.25 7.83
CA HIS A 269 15.97 -12.43 8.98
C HIS A 269 16.79 -12.77 10.23
N GLU A 270 17.10 -14.05 10.44
CA GLU A 270 17.84 -14.54 11.59
C GLU A 270 18.96 -15.49 11.16
N ALA A 271 20.12 -14.91 10.85
CA ALA A 271 21.28 -15.66 10.36
C ALA A 271 21.69 -16.84 11.27
N GLN A 272 21.51 -16.71 12.58
CA GLN A 272 21.81 -17.76 13.56
C GLN A 272 20.89 -18.98 13.48
N GLN A 273 19.69 -18.85 12.90
CA GLN A 273 18.74 -19.95 12.75
C GLN A 273 18.92 -20.72 11.44
N ILE A 274 19.73 -20.20 10.50
CA ILE A 274 19.98 -20.83 9.21
C ILE A 274 20.73 -22.15 9.40
N THR A 275 20.07 -23.25 9.03
CA THR A 275 20.53 -24.63 9.25
C THR A 275 21.50 -25.12 8.15
N GLY A 276 21.50 -24.47 6.98
CA GLY A 276 22.15 -24.98 5.77
C GLY A 276 21.41 -26.17 5.14
N HIS A 277 20.17 -26.46 5.57
CA HIS A 277 19.31 -27.47 4.96
C HIS A 277 18.80 -26.99 3.60
N THR A 278 18.40 -27.96 2.79
CA THR A 278 17.72 -27.74 1.52
C THR A 278 16.22 -27.87 1.74
N TYR A 279 15.46 -26.93 1.20
CA TYR A 279 14.01 -26.85 1.33
C TYR A 279 13.34 -26.94 -0.04
N GLU A 280 12.14 -27.49 -0.06
CA GLU A 280 11.27 -27.53 -1.23
C GLU A 280 10.00 -26.73 -0.96
N LEU A 281 9.69 -25.79 -1.85
CA LEU A 281 8.42 -25.06 -1.88
C LEU A 281 7.54 -25.70 -2.96
N GLU A 282 6.37 -26.19 -2.58
CA GLU A 282 5.37 -26.74 -3.50
C GLU A 282 4.13 -25.84 -3.51
N PHE A 283 3.80 -25.26 -4.66
CA PHE A 283 2.49 -24.66 -4.85
C PHE A 283 1.42 -25.75 -4.81
N LEU A 284 0.33 -25.49 -4.09
CA LEU A 284 -0.78 -26.41 -3.93
C LEU A 284 -1.90 -26.10 -4.94
N GLN A 285 -2.95 -26.92 -4.92
CA GLN A 285 -4.14 -26.65 -5.72
C GLN A 285 -4.80 -25.36 -5.21
N TYR A 286 -4.73 -24.30 -6.00
CA TYR A 286 -5.39 -23.03 -5.71
C TYR A 286 -6.92 -23.21 -5.66
N ARG A 287 -7.60 -22.28 -4.98
CA ARG A 287 -9.06 -22.28 -4.80
C ARG A 287 -9.63 -20.87 -4.96
N ILE A 288 -10.95 -20.72 -5.01
CA ILE A 288 -11.58 -19.42 -4.87
C ILE A 288 -12.16 -19.30 -3.46
N LEU A 289 -11.91 -18.16 -2.80
CA LEU A 289 -12.56 -17.85 -1.53
C LEU A 289 -13.98 -17.34 -1.81
N LEU A 290 -14.92 -17.64 -0.91
CA LEU A 290 -16.33 -17.26 -1.08
C LEU A 290 -16.53 -15.76 -1.25
N ASP A 291 -15.64 -14.95 -0.68
CA ASP A 291 -15.68 -13.49 -0.71
C ASP A 291 -14.66 -12.88 -1.70
N SER A 292 -14.02 -13.69 -2.54
CA SER A 292 -12.96 -13.24 -3.46
C SER A 292 -13.37 -13.34 -4.92
N TYR A 293 -12.97 -12.35 -5.72
CA TYR A 293 -13.05 -12.37 -7.18
C TYR A 293 -11.83 -13.05 -7.83
N TYR A 294 -10.80 -13.35 -7.05
CA TYR A 294 -9.50 -13.84 -7.50
C TYR A 294 -9.16 -15.20 -6.86
N PRO A 295 -8.38 -16.06 -7.56
CA PRO A 295 -7.91 -17.31 -6.99
C PRO A 295 -6.99 -17.06 -5.80
N GLU A 296 -7.12 -17.86 -4.77
CA GLU A 296 -6.18 -17.95 -3.65
C GLU A 296 -5.10 -18.96 -4.02
N TYR A 297 -3.90 -18.45 -4.29
CA TYR A 297 -2.71 -19.27 -4.46
C TYR A 297 -2.10 -19.57 -3.11
N ILE A 298 -1.72 -20.83 -2.93
CA ILE A 298 -1.20 -21.36 -1.68
C ILE A 298 0.01 -22.23 -1.97
N TYR A 299 0.98 -22.25 -1.06
CA TYR A 299 2.11 -23.17 -1.12
C TYR A 299 2.47 -23.69 0.28
N GLU A 300 3.23 -24.77 0.32
CA GLU A 300 3.88 -25.29 1.52
C GLU A 300 5.40 -25.31 1.33
N ILE A 301 6.14 -25.33 2.44
CA ILE A 301 7.59 -25.49 2.45
C ILE A 301 7.95 -26.68 3.33
N THR A 302 8.71 -27.62 2.76
CA THR A 302 9.20 -28.81 3.45
C THR A 302 10.73 -28.81 3.46
N ASP A 303 11.31 -29.02 4.64
CA ASP A 303 12.73 -29.31 4.80
C ASP A 303 13.03 -30.69 4.21
N SER A 304 13.80 -30.74 3.13
CA SER A 304 14.14 -31.97 2.42
C SER A 304 15.12 -32.85 3.21
N ASN A 305 15.88 -32.27 4.14
CA ASN A 305 16.83 -33.01 4.97
C ASN A 305 16.12 -33.79 6.08
N THR A 306 15.05 -33.23 6.64
CA THR A 306 14.33 -33.82 7.77
C THR A 306 12.96 -34.42 7.40
N GLY A 307 12.39 -33.99 6.26
CA GLY A 307 11.03 -34.32 5.84
C GLY A 307 9.94 -33.56 6.59
N VAL A 308 10.29 -32.52 7.35
CA VAL A 308 9.35 -31.71 8.14
C VAL A 308 8.81 -30.57 7.30
N THR A 309 7.48 -30.42 7.25
CA THR A 309 6.84 -29.21 6.70
C THR A 309 7.01 -28.06 7.68
N VAL A 310 7.84 -27.09 7.32
CA VAL A 310 8.16 -25.91 8.15
C VAL A 310 7.17 -24.77 7.94
N LEU A 311 6.46 -24.76 6.80
CA LEU A 311 5.35 -23.87 6.52
C LEU A 311 4.25 -24.63 5.82
N ASP A 312 3.11 -24.81 6.49
CA ASP A 312 1.96 -25.55 5.94
C ASP A 312 0.92 -24.57 5.37
N THR A 313 0.53 -24.79 4.10
CA THR A 313 -0.60 -24.14 3.44
C THR A 313 -0.64 -22.61 3.63
N TYR A 314 0.43 -21.94 3.23
CA TYR A 314 0.52 -20.47 3.29
C TYR A 314 -0.20 -19.83 2.09
N SER A 315 -1.02 -18.81 2.36
CA SER A 315 -1.84 -18.10 1.37
C SER A 315 -1.22 -16.78 0.95
N LEU A 316 -1.13 -16.55 -0.36
CA LEU A 316 -0.60 -15.32 -0.95
C LEU A 316 -1.61 -14.16 -0.99
N LYS A 317 -2.85 -14.37 -0.54
CA LYS A 317 -3.96 -13.42 -0.72
C LYS A 317 -3.67 -12.03 -0.13
N ASP A 318 -2.88 -11.96 0.94
CA ASP A 318 -2.63 -10.71 1.67
C ASP A 318 -1.63 -9.81 0.93
N GLY A 319 -0.89 -10.34 -0.04
CA GLY A 319 -0.03 -9.56 -0.94
C GLY A 319 -0.68 -9.21 -2.28
N TYR A 320 -1.99 -9.41 -2.43
CA TYR A 320 -2.69 -9.08 -3.68
C TYR A 320 -2.94 -7.59 -3.80
N THR A 321 -2.50 -7.00 -4.91
CA THR A 321 -2.87 -5.64 -5.30
C THR A 321 -3.75 -5.69 -6.55
N PRO A 322 -5.03 -5.30 -6.46
CA PRO A 322 -5.90 -5.23 -7.64
C PRO A 322 -5.38 -4.20 -8.64
N LEU A 323 -5.29 -4.60 -9.91
CA LEU A 323 -4.87 -3.72 -11.00
C LEU A 323 -5.73 -3.98 -12.24
N GLY A 324 -6.68 -3.07 -12.51
CA GLY A 324 -7.66 -3.25 -13.59
C GLY A 324 -8.53 -4.48 -13.38
N ALA A 325 -8.50 -5.42 -14.34
CA ALA A 325 -9.29 -6.67 -14.30
C ALA A 325 -8.50 -7.89 -13.76
N GLY A 326 -7.35 -7.67 -13.13
CA GLY A 326 -6.50 -8.73 -12.57
C GLY A 326 -5.83 -8.33 -11.26
N ILE A 327 -4.82 -9.10 -10.86
CA ILE A 327 -4.00 -8.85 -9.66
C ILE A 327 -2.52 -8.89 -9.99
N THR A 328 -1.75 -8.13 -9.22
CA THR A 328 -0.32 -8.37 -8.98
C THR A 328 -0.14 -8.95 -7.59
N ILE A 329 0.98 -9.64 -7.36
CA ILE A 329 1.35 -10.20 -6.05
C ILE A 329 2.64 -9.52 -5.61
N ASN A 330 2.71 -9.14 -4.34
CA ASN A 330 3.95 -8.86 -3.63
C ASN A 330 3.72 -9.22 -2.16
N ASP A 331 4.15 -10.41 -1.77
CA ASP A 331 3.90 -10.98 -0.46
C ASP A 331 5.19 -11.56 0.13
N PHE A 332 5.27 -11.58 1.46
CA PHE A 332 6.40 -12.17 2.20
C PHE A 332 5.85 -13.24 3.12
N SER A 333 6.38 -14.46 3.10
CA SER A 333 5.95 -15.54 4.00
C SER A 333 6.25 -15.24 5.48
N PRO A 334 5.66 -15.97 6.43
CA PRO A 334 6.17 -16.02 7.80
C PRO A 334 7.65 -16.40 7.83
N ILE A 335 8.36 -15.95 8.86
CA ILE A 335 9.76 -16.32 9.08
C ILE A 335 9.78 -17.76 9.62
N VAL A 336 10.44 -18.66 8.90
CA VAL A 336 10.63 -20.07 9.25
C VAL A 336 12.12 -20.39 9.15
N ASP A 337 12.68 -21.05 10.17
CA ASP A 337 14.12 -21.35 10.26
C ASP A 337 15.03 -20.15 9.93
N GLY A 338 14.62 -18.94 10.32
CA GLY A 338 15.36 -17.68 10.12
C GLY A 338 15.26 -17.03 8.75
N TYR A 339 14.44 -17.54 7.83
CA TYR A 339 14.22 -16.93 6.52
C TYR A 339 12.73 -16.76 6.20
N SER A 340 12.41 -15.91 5.22
CA SER A 340 11.10 -15.83 4.58
C SER A 340 11.23 -15.97 3.06
N ILE A 341 10.11 -16.24 2.39
CA ILE A 341 10.02 -16.23 0.93
C ILE A 341 9.24 -15.00 0.49
N ARG A 342 9.86 -14.15 -0.32
CA ARG A 342 9.12 -13.15 -1.08
C ARG A 342 8.55 -13.81 -2.33
N THR A 343 7.26 -13.65 -2.57
CA THR A 343 6.60 -14.01 -3.82
C THR A 343 6.06 -12.76 -4.49
N TRP A 344 6.44 -12.50 -5.74
CA TRP A 344 5.94 -11.32 -6.45
C TRP A 344 5.73 -11.60 -7.93
N THR A 345 4.91 -10.77 -8.57
CA THR A 345 4.83 -10.70 -10.03
C THR A 345 5.71 -9.55 -10.52
N GLU A 346 6.40 -9.71 -11.66
CA GLU A 346 7.18 -8.62 -12.29
C GLU A 346 6.40 -7.29 -12.31
N ASP A 347 7.01 -6.24 -11.78
CA ASP A 347 6.39 -4.92 -11.70
C ASP A 347 6.55 -4.15 -13.01
N ASN A 348 5.51 -4.24 -13.85
CA ASN A 348 5.41 -3.51 -15.10
C ASN A 348 4.11 -2.69 -15.19
N TYR A 349 3.41 -2.47 -14.07
CA TYR A 349 2.05 -1.90 -14.04
C TYR A 349 1.04 -2.61 -14.96
N ILE A 350 1.27 -3.89 -15.28
CA ILE A 350 0.38 -4.73 -16.08
C ILE A 350 0.01 -5.95 -15.24
N PRO A 351 -1.28 -6.25 -15.02
CA PRO A 351 -1.67 -7.41 -14.23
C PRO A 351 -1.24 -8.69 -14.95
N LYS A 352 -0.32 -9.45 -14.36
CA LYS A 352 0.14 -10.74 -14.92
C LYS A 352 -0.90 -11.84 -14.71
N ILE A 353 -1.59 -11.80 -13.58
CA ILE A 353 -2.64 -12.76 -13.21
C ILE A 353 -3.99 -12.13 -13.56
N CYS A 354 -4.44 -12.39 -14.79
CA CYS A 354 -5.68 -11.81 -15.28
C CYS A 354 -6.30 -12.64 -16.41
N MET A 355 -7.58 -12.40 -16.67
CA MET A 355 -8.36 -13.06 -17.72
C MET A 355 -7.74 -12.94 -19.12
N SER A 356 -7.07 -11.83 -19.42
CA SER A 356 -6.44 -11.60 -20.73
C SER A 356 -5.11 -12.31 -20.91
N ASN A 357 -4.50 -12.80 -19.83
CA ASN A 357 -3.25 -13.56 -19.89
C ASN A 357 -3.48 -15.04 -19.64
N PHE A 358 -4.55 -15.43 -18.94
CA PHE A 358 -4.86 -16.81 -18.62
C PHE A 358 -5.88 -17.35 -19.61
N HIS A 359 -5.40 -17.82 -20.77
CA HIS A 359 -6.25 -18.40 -21.81
C HIS A 359 -5.54 -19.48 -22.64
N ASN A 360 -6.31 -20.18 -23.49
CA ASN A 360 -5.71 -21.03 -24.51
C ASN A 360 -5.44 -20.20 -25.76
N ASP A 361 -4.21 -20.22 -26.29
CA ASP A 361 -3.83 -19.49 -27.50
C ASP A 361 -4.37 -20.15 -28.76
N SER A 362 -4.42 -21.49 -28.77
CA SER A 362 -4.89 -22.24 -29.93
C SER A 362 -5.39 -23.63 -29.53
N VAL A 363 -6.15 -24.24 -30.44
CA VAL A 363 -6.51 -25.66 -30.37
C VAL A 363 -6.12 -26.29 -31.71
N LYS A 364 -5.36 -27.39 -31.66
CA LYS A 364 -4.90 -28.12 -32.84
C LYS A 364 -5.54 -29.49 -32.94
N VAL A 365 -5.91 -29.89 -34.15
CA VAL A 365 -6.47 -31.20 -34.46
C VAL A 365 -5.32 -32.11 -34.86
N ILE A 366 -4.90 -32.96 -33.93
CA ILE A 366 -3.74 -33.87 -34.10
C ILE A 366 -4.14 -35.13 -34.88
N SER A 367 -5.37 -35.60 -34.69
CA SER A 367 -5.98 -36.71 -35.40
C SER A 367 -7.44 -36.39 -35.65
N GLY A 368 -7.98 -36.82 -36.80
CA GLY A 368 -9.33 -36.52 -37.22
C GLY A 368 -9.39 -35.56 -38.40
N SER A 369 -10.62 -35.22 -38.82
CA SER A 369 -10.87 -34.35 -39.99
C SER A 369 -11.65 -33.08 -39.64
N TYR A 370 -11.83 -32.77 -38.35
CA TYR A 370 -12.51 -31.54 -37.94
C TYR A 370 -11.67 -30.33 -38.36
N PRO A 371 -12.26 -29.30 -39.02
CA PRO A 371 -11.49 -28.16 -39.51
C PRO A 371 -11.03 -27.26 -38.36
N GLU A 372 -9.72 -27.02 -38.24
CA GLU A 372 -9.15 -26.17 -37.18
C GLU A 372 -9.72 -24.74 -37.17
N ASP A 373 -9.96 -24.15 -38.34
CA ASP A 373 -10.54 -22.80 -38.48
C ASP A 373 -11.98 -22.70 -37.94
N SER A 374 -12.60 -23.84 -37.64
CA SER A 374 -13.91 -23.91 -36.99
C SER A 374 -13.82 -24.07 -35.47
N ILE A 375 -12.62 -24.00 -34.89
CA ILE A 375 -12.38 -24.06 -33.45
C ILE A 375 -11.87 -22.70 -32.98
N ILE A 376 -12.50 -22.13 -31.95
CA ILE A 376 -12.12 -20.82 -31.41
C ILE A 376 -11.97 -20.93 -29.89
N PRO A 377 -10.75 -20.85 -29.34
CA PRO A 377 -10.57 -20.73 -27.91
C PRO A 377 -10.98 -19.34 -27.43
N TYR A 378 -11.56 -19.27 -26.23
CA TYR A 378 -11.97 -18.06 -25.56
C TYR A 378 -11.72 -18.17 -24.06
N SER A 379 -11.39 -17.03 -23.44
CA SER A 379 -11.34 -16.90 -22.00
C SER A 379 -12.76 -16.84 -21.40
N SER A 380 -12.89 -17.30 -20.16
CA SER A 380 -14.14 -17.29 -19.40
C SER A 380 -14.05 -16.34 -18.21
N PHE A 381 -15.20 -15.95 -17.66
CA PHE A 381 -15.26 -15.27 -16.36
C PHE A 381 -14.64 -16.08 -15.20
N PHE A 382 -14.43 -17.38 -15.42
CA PHE A 382 -13.82 -18.31 -14.48
C PHE A 382 -12.36 -18.64 -14.83
N TRP A 383 -11.68 -17.72 -15.51
CA TRP A 383 -10.26 -17.81 -15.86
C TRP A 383 -9.36 -18.13 -14.67
N TRP A 384 -9.82 -17.89 -13.44
CA TRP A 384 -9.14 -18.28 -12.22
C TRP A 384 -8.91 -19.80 -12.13
N ALA A 385 -9.71 -20.65 -12.78
CA ALA A 385 -9.53 -22.12 -12.83
C ALA A 385 -8.62 -22.61 -13.98
N TYR A 386 -7.97 -21.67 -14.66
CA TYR A 386 -7.00 -21.95 -15.70
C TYR A 386 -5.80 -22.75 -15.15
N ARG A 387 -5.37 -23.79 -15.87
CA ARG A 387 -4.24 -24.64 -15.47
C ARG A 387 -2.91 -24.25 -16.14
N GLY A 388 -2.92 -23.50 -17.23
CA GLY A 388 -1.69 -23.20 -17.97
C GLY A 388 -1.06 -24.41 -18.68
N SER A 389 -1.67 -25.60 -18.62
CA SER A 389 -1.17 -26.83 -19.22
C SER A 389 -1.77 -27.12 -20.61
N ARG A 390 -1.07 -27.96 -21.37
CA ARG A 390 -1.52 -28.56 -22.63
C ARG A 390 -2.56 -29.63 -22.33
N LEU A 391 -3.78 -29.40 -22.77
CA LEU A 391 -4.89 -30.31 -22.52
C LEU A 391 -5.22 -31.09 -23.80
N GLN A 392 -5.06 -32.41 -23.76
CA GLN A 392 -5.48 -33.30 -24.83
C GLN A 392 -6.95 -33.66 -24.66
N LEU A 393 -7.73 -33.49 -25.73
CA LEU A 393 -9.14 -33.82 -25.81
C LEU A 393 -9.29 -35.00 -26.79
N ASP A 394 -9.42 -36.21 -26.25
CA ASP A 394 -9.71 -37.42 -27.03
C ASP A 394 -11.21 -37.62 -27.16
N TRP A 395 -11.73 -37.60 -28.39
CA TRP A 395 -13.13 -37.85 -28.68
C TRP A 395 -13.40 -39.36 -28.63
N VAL A 396 -14.20 -39.80 -27.66
CA VAL A 396 -14.45 -41.21 -27.36
C VAL A 396 -15.94 -41.51 -27.24
N THR A 397 -16.30 -42.80 -27.19
CA THR A 397 -17.68 -43.22 -26.95
C THR A 397 -17.96 -43.33 -25.46
N HIS A 398 -18.98 -42.63 -24.98
CA HIS A 398 -19.49 -42.75 -23.62
C HIS A 398 -20.23 -44.09 -23.42
N THR A 399 -20.41 -44.51 -22.18
CA THR A 399 -21.10 -45.78 -21.84
C THR A 399 -22.55 -45.85 -22.33
N ASN A 400 -23.20 -44.69 -22.51
CA ASN A 400 -24.56 -44.59 -23.07
C ASN A 400 -24.59 -44.53 -24.62
N GLY A 401 -23.44 -44.67 -25.29
CA GLY A 401 -23.31 -44.61 -26.75
C GLY A 401 -23.17 -43.20 -27.33
N GLY A 402 -23.26 -42.15 -26.50
CA GLY A 402 -23.02 -40.76 -26.93
C GLY A 402 -21.54 -40.45 -27.16
N LEU A 403 -21.24 -39.42 -27.95
CA LEU A 403 -19.89 -38.91 -28.12
C LEU A 403 -19.47 -38.11 -26.87
N THR A 404 -18.28 -38.34 -26.34
CA THR A 404 -17.75 -37.68 -25.13
C THR A 404 -16.25 -37.39 -25.26
N LEU A 405 -15.65 -36.81 -24.21
CA LEU A 405 -14.22 -36.53 -24.14
C LEU A 405 -13.56 -37.35 -23.02
N LEU A 406 -12.37 -37.85 -23.31
CA LEU A 406 -11.35 -38.10 -22.30
C LEU A 406 -10.37 -36.94 -22.36
N VAL A 407 -10.31 -36.15 -21.29
CA VAL A 407 -9.42 -34.99 -21.21
C VAL A 407 -8.21 -35.34 -20.36
N THR A 408 -7.02 -35.21 -20.94
CA THR A 408 -5.74 -35.51 -20.28
C THR A 408 -4.89 -34.26 -20.20
N ASP A 409 -4.38 -33.94 -19.02
CA ASP A 409 -3.34 -32.94 -18.82
C ASP A 409 -2.00 -33.55 -19.23
N LEU A 410 -1.41 -33.05 -20.32
CA LEU A 410 -0.17 -33.61 -20.85
C LEU A 410 1.07 -33.18 -20.07
N ASP A 411 0.97 -32.12 -19.26
CA ASP A 411 2.10 -31.60 -18.49
C ASP A 411 2.14 -32.21 -17.09
N TYR A 412 0.99 -32.46 -16.47
CA TYR A 412 0.89 -33.08 -15.15
C TYR A 412 0.52 -34.58 -15.17
N GLY A 413 0.04 -35.09 -16.30
CA GLY A 413 -0.26 -36.51 -16.51
C GLY A 413 -1.57 -36.99 -15.86
N ASP A 414 -2.36 -36.10 -15.24
CA ASP A 414 -3.67 -36.41 -14.69
C ASP A 414 -4.80 -36.25 -15.72
N THR A 415 -5.96 -36.85 -15.46
CA THR A 415 -7.17 -36.67 -16.28
C THR A 415 -8.04 -35.57 -15.69
N ILE A 416 -8.56 -34.68 -16.55
CA ILE A 416 -9.52 -33.66 -16.13
C ILE A 416 -10.91 -34.31 -16.05
N PRO A 417 -11.60 -34.26 -14.89
CA PRO A 417 -12.90 -34.88 -14.73
C PRO A 417 -14.01 -34.08 -15.40
N TYR A 418 -15.08 -34.77 -15.80
CA TYR A 418 -16.34 -34.10 -16.12
C TYR A 418 -16.87 -33.38 -14.87
N LYS A 419 -17.15 -32.08 -15.00
CA LYS A 419 -17.85 -31.32 -13.96
C LYS A 419 -18.90 -30.41 -14.59
N PRO A 420 -20.19 -30.52 -14.21
CA PRO A 420 -21.23 -29.71 -14.79
C PRO A 420 -21.05 -28.24 -14.38
N TYR A 421 -20.86 -27.37 -15.37
CA TYR A 421 -20.61 -25.95 -15.17
C TYR A 421 -21.88 -25.09 -15.34
N ARG A 422 -22.25 -24.28 -14.32
CA ARG A 422 -23.34 -23.29 -14.43
C ARG A 422 -22.80 -21.87 -14.33
N ARG A 423 -23.10 -21.06 -15.35
CA ARG A 423 -22.52 -19.72 -15.52
C ARG A 423 -22.96 -18.71 -14.46
N ILE A 424 -24.16 -18.79 -13.88
CA ILE A 424 -24.65 -17.83 -12.85
C ILE A 424 -25.75 -18.42 -11.95
N PRO A 425 -25.72 -18.12 -10.63
CA PRO A 425 -24.54 -17.71 -9.86
C PRO A 425 -23.52 -18.88 -9.83
N PRO A 426 -22.26 -18.64 -9.45
CA PRO A 426 -21.30 -19.71 -9.22
C PRO A 426 -21.78 -20.58 -8.05
N GLN A 427 -22.64 -21.56 -8.35
CA GLN A 427 -23.23 -22.45 -7.35
C GLN A 427 -22.19 -23.43 -6.80
N ASN A 428 -21.11 -23.67 -7.57
CA ASN A 428 -20.01 -24.52 -7.18
C ASN A 428 -18.72 -24.13 -7.91
N PRO A 429 -17.76 -23.44 -7.26
CA PRO A 429 -16.44 -23.18 -7.83
C PRO A 429 -15.72 -24.43 -8.31
N ASP A 430 -15.94 -25.56 -7.64
CA ASP A 430 -15.30 -26.82 -8.01
C ASP A 430 -15.57 -27.22 -9.47
N SER A 431 -16.72 -26.82 -10.02
CA SER A 431 -17.09 -27.06 -11.41
C SER A 431 -16.15 -26.44 -12.44
N ALA A 432 -15.41 -25.39 -12.07
CA ALA A 432 -14.49 -24.71 -12.99
C ALA A 432 -13.21 -25.53 -13.24
N PHE A 433 -12.85 -26.48 -12.36
CA PHE A 433 -11.69 -27.38 -12.49
C PHE A 433 -11.94 -28.62 -13.36
N GLY A 434 -13.07 -28.67 -14.06
CA GLY A 434 -13.43 -29.80 -14.90
C GLY A 434 -13.67 -29.41 -16.35
N TRP A 435 -14.30 -30.32 -17.08
CA TRP A 435 -14.81 -30.04 -18.42
C TRP A 435 -16.29 -30.41 -18.55
N CYS A 436 -16.99 -29.79 -19.49
CA CYS A 436 -18.34 -30.20 -19.92
C CYS A 436 -18.70 -29.57 -21.27
N PHE A 437 -19.63 -30.19 -21.99
CA PHE A 437 -20.30 -29.56 -23.13
C PHE A 437 -21.42 -28.63 -22.68
N CYS A 438 -21.60 -27.54 -23.42
CA CYS A 438 -22.77 -26.67 -23.28
C CYS A 438 -23.18 -25.99 -24.58
N HIS A 439 -24.43 -25.57 -24.64
CA HIS A 439 -24.95 -24.65 -25.66
C HIS A 439 -24.70 -23.20 -25.24
N PHE A 440 -24.32 -22.34 -26.18
CA PHE A 440 -24.25 -20.90 -25.97
C PHE A 440 -25.23 -20.13 -26.88
N PRO A 441 -26.12 -19.27 -26.32
CA PRO A 441 -26.34 -18.99 -24.89
C PRO A 441 -26.93 -20.18 -24.13
N PRO A 442 -26.74 -20.31 -22.79
CA PRO A 442 -27.07 -21.53 -22.05
C PRO A 442 -28.58 -21.75 -21.93
N LEU A 443 -29.14 -22.53 -22.85
CA LEU A 443 -30.54 -22.98 -22.81
C LEU A 443 -30.68 -24.38 -22.19
N ALA A 444 -29.62 -25.18 -22.21
CA ALA A 444 -29.59 -26.55 -21.71
C ALA A 444 -28.57 -26.72 -20.57
N LEU A 445 -28.81 -27.71 -19.69
CA LEU A 445 -27.86 -28.09 -18.66
C LEU A 445 -26.56 -28.63 -19.28
N PRO A 446 -25.40 -28.45 -18.62
CA PRO A 446 -24.15 -29.08 -19.03
C PRO A 446 -24.28 -30.58 -19.27
N SER A 447 -23.43 -31.10 -20.15
CA SER A 447 -23.45 -32.50 -20.55
C SER A 447 -22.05 -33.09 -20.56
N GLU A 448 -21.94 -34.36 -20.19
CA GLU A 448 -20.73 -35.16 -20.43
C GLU A 448 -20.75 -35.78 -21.84
N THR A 449 -21.89 -35.80 -22.53
CA THR A 449 -22.00 -36.25 -23.93
C THR A 449 -22.44 -35.11 -24.85
N LEU A 450 -21.82 -35.00 -26.02
CA LEU A 450 -22.11 -33.98 -27.03
C LEU A 450 -23.55 -34.10 -27.54
N ARG A 451 -24.33 -33.02 -27.43
CA ARG A 451 -25.69 -32.90 -27.98
C ARG A 451 -25.67 -32.13 -29.29
N VAL A 452 -26.74 -32.26 -30.08
CA VAL A 452 -26.89 -31.58 -31.38
C VAL A 452 -26.76 -30.05 -31.26
N ASP A 453 -27.21 -29.48 -30.14
CA ASP A 453 -27.18 -28.03 -29.92
C ASP A 453 -25.88 -27.53 -29.28
N ASP A 454 -25.04 -28.40 -28.75
CA ASP A 454 -23.80 -28.00 -28.10
C ASP A 454 -22.80 -27.46 -29.14
N ASN A 455 -22.15 -26.35 -28.80
CA ASN A 455 -21.16 -25.67 -29.63
C ASN A 455 -19.98 -25.13 -28.82
N ASN A 456 -19.88 -25.55 -27.55
CA ASN A 456 -18.89 -25.05 -26.63
C ASN A 456 -18.47 -26.16 -25.66
N ILE A 457 -17.17 -26.22 -25.37
CA ILE A 457 -16.56 -27.03 -24.32
C ILE A 457 -16.05 -26.05 -23.26
N ASN A 458 -16.60 -26.12 -22.04
CA ASN A 458 -15.91 -25.52 -20.90
C ASN A 458 -14.79 -26.45 -20.48
N LEU A 459 -13.62 -25.90 -20.20
CA LEU A 459 -12.41 -26.66 -19.92
C LEU A 459 -11.52 -25.87 -18.96
N CYS A 460 -11.45 -26.26 -17.69
CA CYS A 460 -10.58 -25.64 -16.68
C CYS A 460 -10.64 -24.11 -16.69
N GLY A 461 -11.83 -23.54 -16.52
CA GLY A 461 -12.02 -22.08 -16.54
C GLY A 461 -11.88 -21.41 -17.91
N GLN A 462 -11.72 -22.17 -18.99
CA GLN A 462 -11.66 -21.69 -20.39
C GLN A 462 -12.85 -22.20 -21.20
N GLN A 463 -13.03 -21.65 -22.40
CA GLN A 463 -14.04 -22.08 -23.36
C GLN A 463 -13.42 -22.40 -24.70
N ILE A 464 -13.86 -23.48 -25.33
CA ILE A 464 -13.53 -23.81 -26.71
C ILE A 464 -14.83 -23.87 -27.49
N TYR A 465 -15.02 -22.91 -28.38
CA TYR A 465 -16.14 -22.92 -29.31
C TYR A 465 -15.79 -23.76 -30.53
N PHE A 466 -16.77 -24.50 -31.02
CA PHE A 466 -16.62 -25.28 -32.25
C PHE A 466 -17.89 -25.12 -33.12
N SER A 467 -17.71 -25.02 -34.43
CA SER A 467 -18.79 -24.75 -35.38
C SER A 467 -19.78 -25.92 -35.50
N ARG A 468 -21.07 -25.59 -35.52
CA ARG A 468 -22.16 -26.54 -35.84
C ARG A 468 -22.46 -26.60 -37.34
N SER A 469 -21.82 -25.75 -38.15
CA SER A 469 -22.02 -25.70 -39.60
C SER A 469 -21.16 -26.73 -40.35
N VAL A 470 -20.30 -27.46 -39.64
CA VAL A 470 -19.47 -28.55 -40.15
C VAL A 470 -19.86 -29.86 -39.45
N PRO A 471 -19.55 -31.03 -40.04
CA PRO A 471 -19.80 -32.31 -39.37
C PRO A 471 -19.17 -32.34 -37.97
N ALA A 472 -19.91 -32.91 -37.01
CA ALA A 472 -19.45 -33.04 -35.63
C ALA A 472 -18.13 -33.84 -35.56
N PRO A 473 -17.33 -33.63 -34.51
CA PRO A 473 -16.17 -34.47 -34.24
C PRO A 473 -16.55 -35.95 -34.16
N GLN A 474 -15.61 -36.83 -34.48
CA GLN A 474 -15.84 -38.28 -34.53
C GLN A 474 -15.04 -38.99 -33.44
N VAL A 475 -15.47 -40.21 -33.08
CA VAL A 475 -14.70 -41.08 -32.20
C VAL A 475 -13.32 -41.33 -32.82
N GLY A 476 -12.25 -41.08 -32.08
CA GLY A 476 -10.86 -41.17 -32.55
C GLY A 476 -10.26 -39.84 -33.01
N ASP A 477 -11.05 -38.77 -33.06
CA ASP A 477 -10.50 -37.42 -33.19
C ASP A 477 -9.72 -37.06 -31.91
N ARG A 478 -8.61 -36.34 -32.08
CA ARG A 478 -7.75 -35.88 -30.98
C ARG A 478 -7.40 -34.43 -31.18
N TRP A 479 -7.77 -33.61 -30.21
CA TRP A 479 -7.38 -32.20 -30.18
C TRP A 479 -6.40 -31.93 -29.05
N ILE A 480 -5.57 -30.90 -29.19
CA ILE A 480 -4.74 -30.38 -28.09
C ILE A 480 -5.01 -28.88 -27.98
N ALA A 481 -5.47 -28.45 -26.81
CA ALA A 481 -5.52 -27.04 -26.44
C ALA A 481 -4.14 -26.61 -25.92
N TYR A 482 -3.58 -25.58 -26.55
CA TYR A 482 -2.30 -25.01 -26.17
C TYR A 482 -2.53 -23.77 -25.30
N PRO A 483 -1.89 -23.70 -24.12
CA PRO A 483 -1.98 -22.57 -23.20
C PRO A 483 -1.24 -21.34 -23.76
N SER A 484 -1.59 -20.16 -23.24
CA SER A 484 -0.79 -18.95 -23.33
C SER A 484 0.56 -19.10 -22.61
N GLU A 485 1.49 -18.17 -22.86
CA GLU A 485 2.81 -18.17 -22.21
C GLU A 485 2.76 -18.05 -20.68
N TYR A 486 1.70 -17.48 -20.12
CA TYR A 486 1.52 -17.32 -18.68
C TYR A 486 0.87 -18.56 -18.07
N SER A 487 1.54 -19.15 -17.06
CA SER A 487 0.95 -20.17 -16.21
C SER A 487 0.69 -19.63 -14.80
N PRO A 488 -0.41 -20.00 -14.13
CA PRO A 488 -0.60 -19.64 -12.74
C PRO A 488 0.38 -20.40 -11.82
N PRO A 489 0.64 -19.90 -10.61
CA PRO A 489 1.32 -20.67 -9.58
C PRO A 489 0.38 -21.78 -9.08
N ILE A 490 0.53 -22.97 -9.66
CA ILE A 490 -0.38 -24.11 -9.46
C ILE A 490 0.31 -25.33 -8.90
N LYS A 491 -0.52 -26.32 -8.50
CA LYS A 491 -0.09 -27.65 -8.09
C LYS A 491 0.94 -28.26 -9.04
N GLY A 492 2.02 -28.80 -8.47
CA GLY A 492 3.11 -29.45 -9.19
C GLY A 492 4.23 -28.50 -9.63
N ASN A 493 4.10 -27.19 -9.35
CA ASN A 493 5.24 -26.29 -9.34
C ASN A 493 6.04 -26.47 -8.06
N ILE A 494 7.25 -26.98 -8.20
CA ILE A 494 8.16 -27.27 -7.10
C ILE A 494 9.42 -26.45 -7.30
N TYR A 495 9.82 -25.77 -6.24
CA TYR A 495 11.04 -24.98 -6.18
C TYR A 495 11.93 -25.51 -5.08
N ARG A 496 13.25 -25.43 -5.26
CA ARG A 496 14.23 -25.89 -4.28
C ARG A 496 15.26 -24.81 -4.02
N PHE A 497 15.63 -24.66 -2.75
CA PHE A 497 16.61 -23.67 -2.33
C PHE A 497 17.35 -24.12 -1.07
N THR A 498 18.51 -23.56 -0.83
CA THR A 498 19.32 -23.79 0.39
C THR A 498 19.71 -22.44 0.94
N PRO A 499 18.99 -21.92 1.96
CA PRO A 499 19.31 -20.64 2.56
C PRO A 499 20.75 -20.61 3.04
N TYR A 500 21.50 -19.59 2.66
CA TYR A 500 22.85 -19.36 3.17
C TYR A 500 23.06 -17.91 3.58
N VAL A 501 23.98 -17.72 4.52
CA VAL A 501 24.38 -16.39 4.99
C VAL A 501 25.59 -15.95 4.19
N GLY A 502 25.40 -15.08 3.20
CA GLY A 502 26.49 -14.52 2.40
C GLY A 502 27.46 -13.67 3.25
N ILE A 503 28.77 -13.81 3.02
CA ILE A 503 29.81 -13.05 3.75
C ILE A 503 29.78 -11.54 3.39
N SER A 504 29.17 -11.15 2.26
CA SER A 504 29.28 -9.79 1.70
C SER A 504 28.14 -8.83 2.03
N GLU A 505 26.90 -9.29 2.28
CA GLU A 505 25.76 -8.39 2.56
C GLU A 505 25.55 -8.10 4.06
N ASN A 506 26.01 -9.03 4.91
CA ASN A 506 25.86 -8.93 6.37
C ASN A 506 26.59 -7.74 7.02
N ARG A 507 27.60 -7.12 6.39
CA ARG A 507 28.33 -6.00 7.01
C ARG A 507 27.76 -4.61 6.70
N THR A 508 26.84 -4.49 5.75
CA THR A 508 26.26 -3.18 5.39
C THR A 508 24.83 -3.02 5.84
N GLN A 509 24.08 -4.11 6.05
CA GLN A 509 22.69 -4.04 6.54
C GLN A 509 22.52 -4.36 8.04
N ILE A 510 23.50 -5.03 8.67
CA ILE A 510 23.48 -5.35 10.11
C ILE A 510 24.32 -4.34 10.93
N SER A 511 25.22 -3.58 10.29
CA SER A 511 26.14 -2.66 10.98
C SER A 511 26.25 -1.26 10.36
N ALA A 512 25.14 -0.70 9.88
CA ALA A 512 25.01 0.73 9.65
C ALA A 512 23.88 1.24 10.53
#